data_AF-A0A969NB76-F1
#
_entry.id   AF-A0A969NB76-F1
#
_cell.length_a   1.000
_cell.length_b   1.000
_cell.length_c   1.000
_cell.angle_alpha   90.00
_cell.angle_beta   90.00
_cell.angle_gamma   90.00
#
_symmetry.space_group_name_H-M   'P 1'
#
loop_
_entity.id
_entity.type
_entity.pdbx_description
1 polymer ?
#
loop_
_entity_poly.entity_id
_entity_poly.type
_entity_poly.pdbx_seq_one_letter_code
_entity_poly.pdbx_strand_id
1 'polypeptide(L)'
;MGDYLYMYFVHDPIKSKRFVISGIYSTDLLEFDKIYVLADIRHVQKLNEWTENQVDGFEIIIDDFGQLDLMKSEVNNEVGTIYEEGKEQLYVESVRDKYPQIFEWLDLTNTNVWVILIIMVIVGTINMVSGLLVIILERTSMIGVLKALGAKSFSISKVFLYHGAFLIAKGLVLGNIIGLGLGFLQHYFGIVKLDPATYYIDSVPINFKLWHILALNAGTLFITTMVLILPSLFITFIRPAKAIKFA
;
A
#
# COMPACT_ATOMS: atom_id res chain seq x y z
N MET A 1 26.22 -26.34 6.80
CA MET A 1 25.40 -27.32 6.04
C MET A 1 26.06 -28.67 6.17
N GLY A 2 25.30 -29.73 6.43
CA GLY A 2 25.85 -31.05 6.80
C GLY A 2 26.12 -31.22 8.30
N ASP A 3 25.88 -30.19 9.10
CA ASP A 3 25.94 -30.26 10.56
C ASP A 3 24.71 -30.99 11.12
N TYR A 4 24.85 -31.52 12.34
CA TYR A 4 23.80 -32.26 13.02
C TYR A 4 23.01 -31.37 13.97
N LEU A 5 21.68 -31.41 13.86
CA LEU A 5 20.75 -30.80 14.81
C LEU A 5 20.08 -31.90 15.64
N TYR A 6 20.19 -31.82 16.95
CA TYR A 6 19.46 -32.70 17.86
C TYR A 6 18.16 -32.02 18.28
N MET A 7 17.03 -32.63 17.92
CA MET A 7 15.71 -32.17 18.32
C MET A 7 15.16 -33.08 19.42
N TYR A 8 14.59 -32.46 20.45
CA TYR A 8 13.96 -33.13 21.58
C TYR A 8 12.46 -32.89 21.51
N PHE A 9 11.69 -33.97 21.50
CA PHE A 9 10.24 -33.94 21.46
C PHE A 9 9.72 -34.21 22.86
N VAL A 10 8.98 -33.24 23.39
CA VAL A 10 8.35 -33.32 24.71
C VAL A 10 7.16 -34.29 24.59
N HIS A 11 7.46 -35.57 24.78
CA HIS A 11 6.52 -36.67 24.86
C HIS A 11 6.87 -37.46 26.13
N ASP A 12 5.98 -38.31 26.63
CA ASP A 12 6.31 -39.24 27.71
C ASP A 12 6.47 -40.65 27.13
N PRO A 13 7.69 -41.19 26.96
CA PRO A 13 9.00 -40.64 27.32
C PRO A 13 9.55 -39.64 26.29
N ILE A 14 10.50 -38.79 26.71
CA ILE A 14 11.13 -37.78 25.83
C ILE A 14 11.83 -38.51 24.67
N LYS A 15 11.35 -38.26 23.45
CA LYS A 15 11.94 -38.81 22.23
C LYS A 15 12.97 -37.80 21.71
N SER A 16 14.20 -38.24 21.42
CA SER A 16 15.21 -37.38 20.78
C SER A 16 15.59 -37.96 19.41
N LYS A 17 15.85 -37.07 18.45
CA LYS A 17 16.25 -37.48 17.10
C LYS A 17 17.26 -36.53 16.50
N ARG A 18 18.23 -37.12 15.80
CA ARG A 18 19.27 -36.39 15.08
C ARG A 18 18.83 -36.15 13.65
N PHE A 19 18.89 -34.90 13.22
CA PHE A 19 18.65 -34.46 11.85
C PHE A 19 19.94 -33.89 11.25
N VAL A 20 20.05 -33.95 9.92
CA VAL A 20 21.14 -33.32 9.18
C VAL A 20 20.59 -32.05 8.56
N ILE A 21 21.29 -30.93 8.74
CA ILE A 21 20.89 -29.65 8.17
C ILE A 21 21.17 -29.66 6.67
N SER A 22 20.10 -29.75 5.87
CA SER A 22 20.15 -29.72 4.40
C SER A 22 20.17 -28.29 3.84
N GLY A 23 19.58 -27.33 4.54
CA GLY A 23 19.47 -25.95 4.12
C GLY A 23 19.09 -25.02 5.28
N ILE A 24 19.32 -23.72 5.08
CA ILE A 24 18.86 -22.64 5.96
C ILE A 24 18.05 -21.71 5.06
N TYR A 25 16.86 -21.33 5.52
CA TYR A 25 15.98 -20.40 4.82
C TYR A 25 15.81 -19.12 5.64
N SER A 26 15.37 -18.06 4.97
CA SER A 26 14.85 -16.87 5.64
C SER A 26 13.63 -16.37 4.90
N THR A 27 12.59 -16.02 5.65
CA THR A 27 11.32 -15.48 5.12
C THR A 27 11.22 -13.96 5.27
N ASP A 28 12.28 -13.30 5.77
CA ASP A 28 12.28 -11.89 6.22
C ASP A 28 11.26 -11.59 7.32
N LEU A 29 10.64 -12.63 7.89
CA LEU A 29 9.71 -12.56 9.01
C LEU A 29 10.32 -13.34 10.19
N LEU A 30 11.07 -12.64 11.04
CA LEU A 30 11.84 -13.25 12.13
C LEU A 30 10.99 -14.08 13.11
N GLU A 31 9.71 -13.75 13.28
CA GLU A 31 8.80 -14.52 14.14
C GLU A 31 8.56 -15.94 13.62
N PHE A 32 8.55 -16.13 12.29
CA PHE A 32 8.38 -17.43 11.66
C PHE A 32 9.70 -18.18 11.56
N ASP A 33 10.79 -17.50 11.16
CA ASP A 33 12.11 -18.11 11.00
C ASP A 33 12.65 -18.72 12.32
N LYS A 34 12.19 -18.22 13.47
CA LYS A 34 12.61 -18.72 14.81
C LYS A 34 11.88 -19.97 15.27
N ILE A 35 10.67 -20.24 14.77
CA ILE A 35 9.79 -21.27 15.34
C ILE A 35 9.54 -22.45 14.40
N TYR A 36 9.81 -22.31 13.10
CA TYR A 36 9.57 -23.35 12.11
C TYR A 36 10.85 -24.10 11.73
N VAL A 37 10.70 -25.41 11.51
CA VAL A 37 11.71 -26.28 10.90
C VAL A 37 11.02 -27.14 9.86
N LEU A 38 11.55 -27.17 8.63
CA LEU A 38 11.01 -27.98 7.55
C LEU A 38 11.69 -29.35 7.53
N ALA A 39 10.90 -30.41 7.58
CA ALA A 39 11.36 -31.79 7.54
C ALA A 39 10.36 -32.69 6.82
N ASP A 40 10.81 -33.89 6.46
CA ASP A 40 9.94 -34.89 5.85
C ASP A 40 8.82 -35.32 6.80
N ILE A 41 7.57 -35.28 6.33
CA ILE A 41 6.37 -35.61 7.12
C ILE A 41 6.42 -37.01 7.74
N ARG A 42 7.10 -37.97 7.11
CA ARG A 42 7.26 -39.34 7.62
C ARG A 42 8.00 -39.37 8.96
N HIS A 43 8.81 -38.35 9.25
CA HIS A 43 9.44 -38.22 10.56
C HIS A 43 8.45 -37.79 11.64
N VAL A 44 7.55 -36.87 11.33
CA VAL A 44 6.48 -36.41 12.24
C VAL A 44 5.48 -37.53 12.49
N GLN A 45 5.04 -38.24 11.43
CA GLN A 45 4.15 -39.39 11.55
C GLN A 45 4.72 -40.48 12.47
N LYS A 46 6.00 -40.83 12.31
CA LYS A 46 6.67 -41.81 13.19
C LYS A 46 6.81 -41.34 14.64
N LEU A 47 6.97 -40.04 14.86
CA LEU A 47 7.09 -39.47 16.21
C LEU A 47 5.75 -39.53 16.96
N ASN A 48 4.66 -39.25 16.25
CA ASN A 48 3.28 -39.25 16.76
C ASN A 48 2.59 -40.61 16.66
N GLU A 49 3.28 -41.66 16.22
CA GLU A 49 2.73 -43.02 16.05
C GLU A 49 1.53 -43.06 15.07
N TRP A 50 1.57 -42.17 14.07
CA TRP A 50 0.57 -42.07 13.01
C TRP A 50 0.84 -43.07 11.88
N THR A 51 -0.25 -43.52 11.26
CA THR A 51 -0.23 -44.28 10.02
C THR A 51 0.11 -43.40 8.81
N GLU A 52 0.47 -44.00 7.68
CA GLU A 52 0.84 -43.25 6.46
C GLU A 52 -0.27 -42.33 5.95
N ASN A 53 -1.54 -42.64 6.28
CA ASN A 53 -2.72 -41.87 5.88
C ASN A 53 -3.18 -40.84 6.93
N GLN A 54 -2.45 -40.68 8.04
CA GLN A 54 -2.78 -39.71 9.09
C GLN A 54 -1.89 -38.48 8.98
N VAL A 55 -2.53 -37.31 9.00
CA VAL A 55 -1.92 -35.99 8.96
C VAL A 55 -2.68 -35.06 9.89
N ASP A 56 -2.01 -34.00 10.34
CA ASP A 56 -2.60 -32.98 11.22
C ASP A 56 -3.64 -32.11 10.50
N GLY A 57 -3.38 -31.78 9.23
CA GLY A 57 -4.27 -30.95 8.43
C GLY A 57 -3.83 -30.85 6.98
N PHE A 58 -4.64 -30.13 6.19
CA PHE A 58 -4.39 -29.85 4.78
C PHE A 58 -4.20 -28.35 4.58
N GLU A 59 -3.25 -27.99 3.75
CA GLU A 59 -3.03 -26.60 3.32
C GLU A 59 -3.56 -26.44 1.89
N ILE A 60 -4.48 -25.50 1.71
CA ILE A 60 -5.07 -25.18 0.40
C ILE A 60 -4.54 -23.83 -0.02
N ILE A 61 -3.77 -23.81 -1.11
CA ILE A 61 -3.23 -22.59 -1.69
C ILE A 61 -4.24 -22.06 -2.71
N ILE A 62 -4.59 -20.78 -2.58
CA ILE A 62 -5.50 -20.08 -3.49
C ILE A 62 -4.72 -19.12 -4.37
N ASP A 63 -5.14 -18.97 -5.63
CA ASP A 63 -4.50 -18.06 -6.59
C ASP A 63 -4.86 -16.59 -6.34
N ASP A 64 -6.09 -16.33 -5.87
CA ASP A 64 -6.62 -14.98 -5.64
C ASP A 64 -6.96 -14.77 -4.16
N PHE A 65 -6.14 -13.98 -3.48
CA PHE A 65 -6.36 -13.61 -2.09
C PHE A 65 -7.67 -12.82 -1.86
N GLY A 66 -8.19 -12.14 -2.88
CA GLY A 66 -9.48 -11.44 -2.82
C GLY A 66 -10.66 -12.38 -2.64
N GLN A 67 -10.49 -13.67 -2.91
CA GLN A 67 -11.52 -14.71 -2.77
C GLN A 67 -11.34 -15.55 -1.50
N LEU A 68 -10.44 -15.16 -0.59
CA LEU A 68 -10.11 -15.94 0.62
C LEU A 68 -11.36 -16.30 1.44
N ASP A 69 -12.23 -15.33 1.73
CA ASP A 69 -13.41 -15.55 2.56
C ASP A 69 -14.47 -16.41 1.85
N LEU A 70 -14.61 -16.23 0.54
CA LEU A 70 -15.50 -17.05 -0.31
C LEU A 70 -15.01 -18.50 -0.34
N MET A 71 -13.73 -18.72 -0.62
CA MET A 71 -13.13 -20.05 -0.68
C MET A 71 -13.14 -20.73 0.69
N LYS A 72 -12.87 -20.00 1.78
CA LYS A 72 -13.00 -20.53 3.14
C LYS A 72 -14.41 -21.07 3.39
N SER A 73 -15.43 -20.30 3.02
CA SER A 73 -16.83 -20.72 3.16
C SER A 73 -17.15 -21.95 2.31
N GLU A 74 -16.68 -21.99 1.06
CA GLU A 74 -16.89 -23.13 0.15
C GLU A 74 -16.24 -24.41 0.67
N VAL A 75 -14.96 -24.35 1.06
CA VAL A 75 -14.25 -25.48 1.68
C VAL A 75 -14.93 -25.90 2.98
N ASN A 76 -15.35 -24.96 3.81
CA ASN A 76 -16.05 -25.27 5.05
C ASN A 76 -17.42 -25.94 4.82
N ASN A 77 -18.13 -25.63 3.73
CA ASN A 77 -19.37 -26.32 3.38
C ASN A 77 -19.10 -27.74 2.90
N GLU A 78 -18.08 -27.95 2.07
CA GLU A 78 -17.72 -29.29 1.57
C GLU A 78 -17.22 -30.20 2.70
N VAL A 79 -16.33 -29.69 3.54
CA VAL A 79 -15.72 -30.46 4.64
C VAL A 79 -16.66 -30.56 5.85
N GLY A 80 -17.39 -29.49 6.15
CA GLY A 80 -18.37 -29.44 7.23
C GLY A 80 -19.60 -30.30 6.98
N THR A 81 -19.84 -30.78 5.75
CA THR A 81 -20.93 -31.74 5.48
C THR A 81 -20.54 -33.18 5.85
N ILE A 82 -19.26 -33.45 6.15
CA ILE A 82 -18.76 -34.76 6.60
C ILE A 82 -19.03 -34.93 8.10
N TYR A 83 -20.29 -34.79 8.52
CA TYR A 83 -20.75 -35.19 9.85
C TYR A 83 -20.95 -36.71 9.88
N GLU A 84 -19.86 -37.46 10.08
CA GLU A 84 -19.97 -38.85 10.50
C GLU A 84 -19.80 -38.93 12.02
N GLU A 85 -20.79 -39.51 12.71
CA GLU A 85 -20.72 -39.78 14.15
C GLU A 85 -19.42 -40.53 14.48
N GLY A 86 -18.56 -39.90 15.29
CA GLY A 86 -17.30 -40.49 15.77
C GLY A 86 -16.03 -40.08 15.01
N LYS A 87 -16.10 -39.20 13.99
CA LYS A 87 -14.91 -38.61 13.36
C LYS A 87 -14.58 -37.22 13.92
N GLU A 88 -13.28 -36.94 14.03
CA GLU A 88 -12.76 -35.62 14.44
C GLU A 88 -13.23 -34.54 13.46
N GLN A 89 -13.71 -33.42 14.00
CA GLN A 89 -14.20 -32.31 13.19
C GLN A 89 -13.01 -31.56 12.58
N LEU A 90 -12.98 -31.49 11.25
CA LEU A 90 -12.02 -30.65 10.54
C LEU A 90 -12.44 -29.18 10.68
N TYR A 91 -11.54 -28.36 11.22
CA TYR A 91 -11.73 -26.92 11.32
C TYR A 91 -11.05 -26.21 10.15
N VAL A 92 -11.81 -25.41 9.41
CA VAL A 92 -11.28 -24.63 8.29
C VAL A 92 -10.89 -23.24 8.78
N GLU A 93 -9.59 -22.97 8.80
CA GLU A 93 -9.01 -21.70 9.19
C GLU A 93 -8.34 -21.04 7.98
N SER A 94 -8.55 -19.73 7.80
CA SER A 94 -7.79 -18.96 6.81
C SER A 94 -6.51 -18.40 7.42
N VAL A 95 -5.56 -18.01 6.58
CA VAL A 95 -4.34 -17.31 7.04
C VAL A 95 -4.66 -16.02 7.81
N ARG A 96 -5.80 -15.37 7.55
CA ARG A 96 -6.27 -14.19 8.29
C ARG A 96 -6.71 -14.53 9.71
N ASP A 97 -7.42 -15.64 9.90
CA ASP A 97 -7.86 -16.08 11.22
C ASP A 97 -6.69 -16.57 12.07
N LYS A 98 -5.71 -17.23 11.41
CA LYS A 98 -4.53 -17.79 12.05
C LYS A 98 -3.55 -16.71 12.53
N TYR A 99 -3.44 -15.61 11.81
CA TYR A 99 -2.51 -14.52 12.10
C TYR A 99 -3.22 -13.14 12.17
N PRO A 100 -4.22 -12.97 13.04
CA PRO A 100 -5.09 -11.80 13.03
C PRO A 100 -4.30 -10.51 13.32
N GLN A 101 -3.30 -10.59 14.20
CA GLN A 101 -2.45 -9.45 14.57
C GLN A 101 -1.70 -8.84 13.38
N ILE A 102 -1.18 -9.69 12.48
CA ILE A 102 -0.45 -9.23 11.29
C ILE A 102 -1.42 -8.54 10.33
N PHE A 103 -2.60 -9.13 10.11
CA PHE A 103 -3.60 -8.56 9.21
C PHE A 103 -4.25 -7.29 9.75
N GLU A 104 -4.53 -7.21 11.06
CA GLU A 104 -4.98 -5.98 11.72
C GLU A 104 -3.95 -4.86 11.59
N TRP A 105 -2.66 -5.18 11.79
CA TRP A 105 -1.58 -4.22 11.60
C TRP A 105 -1.49 -3.73 10.14
N LEU A 106 -1.63 -4.64 9.16
CA LEU A 106 -1.68 -4.29 7.74
C LEU A 106 -2.87 -3.37 7.41
N ASP A 107 -4.05 -3.66 7.96
CA ASP A 107 -5.27 -2.87 7.75
C ASP A 107 -5.18 -1.47 8.37
N LEU A 108 -4.61 -1.36 9.58
CA LEU A 108 -4.30 -0.08 10.22
C LEU A 108 -3.30 0.72 9.38
N THR A 109 -2.25 0.06 8.89
CA THR A 109 -1.25 0.69 8.02
C THR A 109 -1.87 1.19 6.72
N ASN A 110 -2.70 0.38 6.07
CA ASN A 110 -3.43 0.75 4.85
C ASN A 110 -4.34 1.97 5.08
N THR A 111 -5.05 1.99 6.21
CA THR A 111 -5.91 3.12 6.58
C THR A 111 -5.10 4.40 6.79
N ASN A 112 -3.97 4.32 7.48
CA ASN A 112 -3.08 5.46 7.71
C ASN A 112 -2.52 6.04 6.41
N VAL A 113 -2.14 5.20 5.45
CA VAL A 113 -1.69 5.66 4.12
C VAL A 113 -2.75 6.51 3.44
N TRP A 114 -4.02 6.07 3.45
CA TRP A 114 -5.12 6.85 2.88
C TRP A 114 -5.32 8.20 3.57
N VAL A 115 -5.27 8.23 4.91
CA VAL A 115 -5.39 9.47 5.68
C VAL A 115 -4.30 10.47 5.29
N ILE A 116 -3.05 10.03 5.24
CA ILE A 116 -1.91 10.89 4.88
C ILE A 116 -2.05 11.41 3.45
N LEU A 117 -2.44 10.57 2.49
CA LEU A 117 -2.65 10.98 1.10
C LEU A 117 -3.73 12.08 0.97
N ILE A 118 -4.86 11.93 1.68
CA ILE A 118 -5.93 12.93 1.68
C ILE A 118 -5.41 14.27 2.23
N ILE A 119 -4.68 14.24 3.36
CA ILE A 119 -4.11 15.45 3.97
C ILE A 119 -3.13 16.13 3.01
N MET A 120 -2.24 15.36 2.36
CA MET A 120 -1.28 15.90 1.40
C MET A 120 -1.96 16.56 0.20
N VAL A 121 -3.03 15.96 -0.33
CA VAL A 121 -3.81 16.55 -1.43
C VAL A 121 -4.49 17.84 -0.99
N ILE A 122 -5.06 17.89 0.22
CA ILE A 122 -5.68 19.11 0.77
C ILE A 122 -4.65 20.23 0.90
N VAL A 123 -3.52 19.95 1.56
CA VAL A 123 -2.45 20.94 1.77
C VAL A 123 -1.89 21.43 0.45
N GLY A 124 -1.60 20.52 -0.48
CA GLY A 124 -1.12 20.86 -1.83
C GLY A 124 -2.12 21.72 -2.60
N THR A 125 -3.41 21.39 -2.51
CA THR A 125 -4.46 22.13 -3.20
C THR A 125 -4.64 23.54 -2.65
N ILE A 126 -4.62 23.72 -1.33
CA ILE A 126 -4.68 25.06 -0.70
C ILE A 126 -3.49 25.92 -1.12
N ASN A 127 -2.29 25.33 -1.17
CA ASN A 127 -1.10 26.03 -1.64
C ASN A 127 -1.22 26.45 -3.11
N MET A 128 -1.75 25.57 -3.96
CA MET A 128 -1.99 25.89 -5.36
C MET A 128 -3.06 26.97 -5.55
N VAL A 129 -4.14 26.94 -4.78
CA VAL A 129 -5.19 27.99 -4.80
C VAL A 129 -4.59 29.34 -4.42
N SER A 130 -3.83 29.38 -3.33
CA SER A 130 -3.14 30.60 -2.87
C SER A 130 -2.17 31.13 -3.93
N GLY A 131 -1.36 30.25 -4.53
CA GLY A 131 -0.42 30.62 -5.59
C GLY A 131 -1.12 31.16 -6.84
N LEU A 132 -2.17 30.49 -7.31
CA LEU A 132 -2.92 30.95 -8.49
C LEU A 132 -3.59 32.30 -8.23
N LEU A 133 -4.15 32.50 -7.03
CA LEU A 133 -4.78 33.76 -6.66
C LEU A 133 -3.77 34.93 -6.65
N VAL A 134 -2.58 34.71 -6.09
CA VAL A 134 -1.49 35.70 -6.12
C VAL A 134 -1.14 36.07 -7.57
N ILE A 135 -0.95 35.07 -8.45
CA ILE A 135 -0.64 35.31 -9.86
C ILE A 135 -1.75 36.11 -10.58
N ILE A 136 -3.02 35.84 -10.26
CA ILE A 136 -4.15 36.62 -10.79
C ILE A 136 -4.09 38.06 -10.30
N LEU A 137 -3.85 38.27 -9.00
CA LEU A 137 -3.80 39.60 -8.39
C LEU A 137 -2.68 40.45 -8.96
N GLU A 138 -1.47 39.90 -9.11
CA GLU A 138 -0.32 40.57 -9.74
C GLU A 138 -0.60 40.98 -11.19
N ARG A 139 -1.46 40.23 -11.90
CA ARG A 139 -1.82 40.48 -13.30
C ARG A 139 -3.16 41.20 -13.46
N THR A 140 -3.73 41.77 -12.40
CA THR A 140 -5.05 42.44 -12.44
C THR A 140 -5.13 43.57 -13.47
N SER A 141 -4.08 44.39 -13.61
CA SER A 141 -4.03 45.48 -14.60
C SER A 141 -4.09 44.94 -16.03
N MET A 142 -3.30 43.91 -16.34
CA MET A 142 -3.32 43.22 -17.64
C MET A 142 -4.69 42.62 -17.94
N ILE A 143 -5.33 41.98 -16.96
CA ILE A 143 -6.70 41.44 -17.09
C ILE A 143 -7.68 42.58 -17.42
N GLY A 144 -7.54 43.74 -16.76
CA GLY A 144 -8.35 44.93 -17.02
C GLY A 144 -8.24 45.43 -18.46
N VAL A 145 -7.01 45.53 -18.99
CA VAL A 145 -6.74 45.94 -20.38
C VAL A 145 -7.33 44.92 -21.37
N LEU A 146 -7.09 43.62 -21.16
CA LEU A 146 -7.64 42.57 -22.04
C LEU A 146 -9.17 42.61 -22.11
N LYS A 147 -9.84 42.82 -20.96
CA LYS A 147 -11.30 42.99 -20.92
C LYS A 147 -11.75 44.26 -21.61
N ALA A 148 -11.01 45.37 -21.48
CA ALA A 148 -11.32 46.62 -22.18
C ALA A 148 -11.21 46.48 -23.70
N LEU A 149 -10.28 45.64 -24.18
CA LEU A 149 -10.14 45.26 -25.59
C LEU A 149 -11.19 44.23 -26.08
N GLY A 150 -12.10 43.79 -25.20
CA GLY A 150 -13.21 42.89 -25.56
C GLY A 150 -12.99 41.40 -25.23
N ALA A 151 -11.91 41.04 -24.53
CA ALA A 151 -11.69 39.65 -24.13
C ALA A 151 -12.73 39.17 -23.11
N LYS A 152 -13.31 37.98 -23.35
CA LYS A 152 -14.24 37.34 -22.41
C LYS A 152 -13.50 36.84 -21.17
N SER A 153 -14.08 37.06 -19.98
CA SER A 153 -13.52 36.58 -18.70
C SER A 153 -13.17 35.09 -18.72
N PHE A 154 -14.02 34.26 -19.37
CA PHE A 154 -13.76 32.82 -19.51
C PHE A 154 -12.48 32.50 -20.30
N SER A 155 -12.18 33.27 -21.34
CA SER A 155 -10.94 33.09 -22.11
C SER A 155 -9.71 33.40 -21.26
N ILE A 156 -9.79 34.45 -20.44
CA ILE A 156 -8.73 34.83 -19.51
C ILE A 156 -8.57 33.75 -18.44
N SER A 157 -9.66 33.31 -17.79
CA SER A 157 -9.63 32.24 -16.78
C SER A 157 -9.00 30.95 -17.32
N LYS A 158 -9.27 30.58 -18.57
CA LYS A 158 -8.67 29.41 -19.22
C LYS A 158 -7.14 29.51 -19.29
N VAL A 159 -6.59 30.69 -19.59
CA VAL A 159 -5.13 30.91 -19.63
C VAL A 159 -4.51 30.70 -18.25
N PHE A 160 -5.10 31.27 -17.20
CA PHE A 160 -4.61 31.07 -15.82
C PHE A 160 -4.73 29.61 -15.37
N LEU A 161 -5.81 28.91 -15.75
CA LEU A 161 -5.96 27.47 -15.48
C LEU A 161 -4.89 26.64 -16.20
N TYR A 162 -4.57 26.93 -17.46
CA TYR A 162 -3.47 26.27 -18.17
C TYR A 162 -2.12 26.52 -17.49
N HIS A 163 -1.87 27.75 -17.02
CA HIS A 163 -0.66 28.03 -16.24
C HIS A 163 -0.62 27.26 -14.92
N GLY A 164 -1.75 27.19 -14.20
CA GLY A 164 -1.88 26.38 -12.98
C GLY A 164 -1.60 24.91 -13.24
N ALA A 165 -2.24 24.32 -14.25
CA ALA A 165 -2.03 22.92 -14.65
C ALA A 165 -0.58 22.66 -15.05
N PHE A 166 0.05 23.59 -15.78
CA PHE A 166 1.47 23.48 -16.14
C PHE A 166 2.40 23.51 -14.93
N LEU A 167 2.13 24.38 -13.94
CA LEU A 167 2.88 24.42 -12.69
C LEU A 167 2.73 23.11 -11.90
N ILE A 168 1.51 22.56 -11.82
CA ILE A 168 1.25 21.26 -11.19
C ILE A 168 2.04 20.17 -11.91
N ALA A 169 1.96 20.09 -13.24
CA ALA A 169 2.68 19.09 -14.02
C ALA A 169 4.20 19.16 -13.81
N LYS A 170 4.79 20.36 -13.81
CA LYS A 170 6.22 20.54 -13.52
C LYS A 170 6.57 20.11 -12.09
N GLY A 171 5.72 20.44 -11.12
CA GLY A 171 5.85 20.00 -9.73
C GLY A 171 5.79 18.47 -9.61
N LEU A 172 4.87 17.82 -10.33
CA LEU A 172 4.78 16.36 -10.39
C LEU A 172 6.04 15.74 -11.00
N VAL A 173 6.58 16.28 -12.10
CA VAL A 173 7.83 15.76 -12.68
C VAL A 173 8.98 15.82 -11.67
N LEU A 174 9.20 16.97 -11.04
CA LEU A 174 10.25 17.12 -10.02
C LEU A 174 10.00 16.23 -8.79
N GLY A 175 8.75 16.16 -8.34
CA GLY A 175 8.33 15.33 -7.22
C GLY A 175 8.54 13.84 -7.48
N ASN A 176 8.23 13.35 -8.69
CA ASN A 176 8.50 11.97 -9.08
C ASN A 176 10.01 11.70 -9.15
N ILE A 177 10.81 12.62 -9.69
CA ILE A 177 12.28 12.45 -9.74
C ILE A 177 12.82 12.28 -8.32
N ILE A 178 12.41 13.13 -7.38
CA ILE A 178 12.85 13.06 -5.99
C ILE A 178 12.28 11.81 -5.30
N GLY A 179 10.98 11.58 -5.39
CA GLY A 179 10.30 10.48 -4.69
C GLY A 179 10.71 9.10 -5.19
N LEU A 180 10.76 8.89 -6.51
CA LEU A 180 11.26 7.65 -7.10
C LEU A 180 12.77 7.50 -6.87
N GLY A 181 13.54 8.59 -6.88
CA GLY A 181 14.96 8.57 -6.55
C GLY A 181 15.22 8.09 -5.12
N LEU A 182 14.49 8.63 -4.14
CA LEU A 182 14.52 8.16 -2.75
C LEU A 182 14.06 6.72 -2.61
N GLY A 183 12.99 6.34 -3.32
CA GLY A 183 12.52 4.96 -3.34
C GLY A 183 13.57 4.00 -3.90
N PHE A 184 14.27 4.37 -4.97
CA PHE A 184 15.31 3.55 -5.57
C PHE A 184 16.51 3.40 -4.62
N LEU A 185 16.92 4.48 -3.96
CA LEU A 185 17.97 4.42 -2.93
C LEU A 185 17.57 3.48 -1.78
N GLN A 186 16.34 3.58 -1.29
CA GLN A 186 15.85 2.68 -0.24
C GLN A 186 15.79 1.22 -0.71
N HIS A 187 15.37 0.96 -1.95
CA HIS A 187 15.28 -0.40 -2.49
C HIS A 187 16.64 -1.11 -2.58
N TYR A 188 17.70 -0.41 -3.01
CA TYR A 188 19.03 -1.02 -3.16
C TYR A 188 19.89 -0.97 -1.90
N PHE A 189 19.82 0.12 -1.13
CA PHE A 189 20.69 0.34 0.02
C PHE A 189 20.04 -0.01 1.36
N GLY A 190 18.71 -0.18 1.41
CA GLY A 190 18.00 -0.53 2.65
C GLY A 190 18.29 0.46 3.80
N ILE A 191 18.39 1.75 3.48
CA ILE A 191 18.88 2.80 4.39
C ILE A 191 17.99 2.88 5.64
N VAL A 192 16.68 2.84 5.46
CA VAL A 192 15.68 2.80 6.52
C VAL A 192 15.40 1.35 6.86
N LYS A 193 15.91 0.90 8.01
CA LYS A 193 15.61 -0.41 8.59
C LYS A 193 14.48 -0.29 9.58
N LEU A 194 13.65 -1.32 9.65
CA LEU A 194 12.59 -1.43 10.64
C LEU A 194 13.00 -2.42 11.73
N ASP A 195 12.48 -2.21 12.93
CA ASP A 195 12.60 -3.22 13.99
C ASP A 195 11.61 -4.36 13.67
N PRO A 196 12.10 -5.57 13.35
CA PRO A 196 11.22 -6.67 12.93
C PRO A 196 10.31 -7.15 14.06
N ALA A 197 10.68 -6.89 15.32
CA ALA A 197 9.83 -7.19 16.47
C ALA A 197 8.59 -6.28 16.54
N THR A 198 8.63 -5.12 15.88
CA THR A 198 7.52 -4.16 15.86
C THR A 198 6.79 -4.15 14.51
N TYR A 199 7.52 -4.35 13.40
CA TYR A 199 7.01 -4.16 12.04
C TYR A 199 6.92 -5.45 11.22
N TYR A 200 7.21 -6.61 11.81
CA TYR A 200 7.23 -7.94 11.21
C TYR A 200 8.26 -8.16 10.08
N ILE A 201 8.74 -7.09 9.42
CA ILE A 201 9.71 -7.09 8.33
C ILE A 201 10.95 -6.25 8.66
N ASP A 202 12.11 -6.65 8.12
CA ASP A 202 13.39 -5.97 8.35
C ASP A 202 13.53 -4.64 7.57
N SER A 203 12.84 -4.52 6.43
CA SER A 203 12.82 -3.30 5.61
C SER A 203 11.53 -3.21 4.80
N VAL A 204 11.13 -2.00 4.42
CA VAL A 204 9.93 -1.79 3.59
C VAL A 204 10.24 -2.20 2.14
N PRO A 205 9.61 -3.25 1.59
CA PRO A 205 9.76 -3.59 0.19
C PRO A 205 9.06 -2.54 -0.67
N ILE A 206 9.82 -1.93 -1.58
CA ILE A 206 9.27 -0.91 -2.48
C ILE A 206 8.88 -1.58 -3.80
N ASN A 207 7.59 -1.52 -4.12
CA ASN A 207 7.07 -2.04 -5.38
C ASN A 207 6.76 -0.88 -6.34
N PHE A 208 7.55 -0.78 -7.42
CA PHE A 208 7.38 0.22 -8.46
C PHE A 208 6.36 -0.21 -9.53
N LYS A 209 5.11 -0.48 -9.13
CA LYS A 209 4.05 -0.73 -10.12
C LYS A 209 3.75 0.57 -10.88
N LEU A 210 4.07 0.58 -12.17
CA LEU A 210 3.87 1.73 -13.05
C LEU A 210 2.42 2.26 -13.00
N TRP A 211 1.45 1.35 -12.91
CA TRP A 211 0.04 1.72 -12.80
C TRP A 211 -0.28 2.60 -11.58
N HIS A 212 0.26 2.28 -10.41
CA HIS A 212 0.02 3.08 -9.20
C HIS A 212 0.64 4.47 -9.31
N ILE A 213 1.84 4.58 -9.89
CA ILE A 213 2.51 5.86 -10.12
C ILE A 213 1.69 6.72 -11.09
N LEU A 214 1.25 6.14 -12.22
CA LEU A 214 0.45 6.85 -13.21
C LEU A 214 -0.92 7.26 -12.66
N ALA A 215 -1.60 6.36 -11.94
CA ALA A 215 -2.90 6.64 -11.33
C ALA A 215 -2.81 7.77 -10.29
N LEU A 216 -1.76 7.77 -9.45
CA LEU A 216 -1.52 8.83 -8.47
C LEU A 216 -1.28 10.17 -9.16
N ASN A 217 -0.39 10.22 -10.16
CA ASN A 217 -0.10 11.44 -10.91
C ASN A 217 -1.33 12.00 -11.63
N ALA A 218 -2.08 11.14 -12.32
CA ALA A 218 -3.29 11.52 -13.02
C ALA A 218 -4.36 12.01 -12.04
N GLY A 219 -4.55 11.30 -10.92
CA GLY A 219 -5.49 11.67 -9.86
C GLY A 219 -5.16 13.03 -9.24
N THR A 220 -3.90 13.26 -8.85
CA THR A 220 -3.46 14.54 -8.29
C THR A 220 -3.63 15.68 -9.29
N LEU A 221 -3.18 15.50 -10.55
CA LEU A 221 -3.33 16.53 -11.58
C LEU A 221 -4.80 16.87 -11.82
N PHE A 222 -5.66 15.86 -11.92
CA PHE A 222 -7.09 16.04 -12.14
C PHE A 222 -7.76 16.77 -10.97
N ILE A 223 -7.60 16.27 -9.74
CA ILE A 223 -8.23 16.83 -8.54
C ILE A 223 -7.78 18.27 -8.31
N THR A 224 -6.48 18.53 -8.32
CA THR A 224 -5.96 19.87 -8.07
C THR A 224 -6.37 20.85 -9.16
N THR A 225 -6.37 20.45 -10.44
CA THR A 225 -6.84 21.31 -11.54
C THR A 225 -8.32 21.61 -11.44
N MET A 226 -9.16 20.64 -11.03
CA MET A 226 -10.59 20.87 -10.77
C MET A 226 -10.80 21.91 -9.68
N VAL A 227 -10.04 21.83 -8.59
CA VAL A 227 -10.17 22.81 -7.49
C VAL A 227 -9.71 24.20 -7.93
N LEU A 228 -8.70 24.32 -8.80
CA LEU A 228 -8.26 25.61 -9.34
C LEU A 228 -9.31 26.35 -10.18
N ILE A 229 -10.37 25.67 -10.63
CA ILE A 229 -11.49 26.34 -11.31
C ILE A 229 -12.13 27.38 -10.39
N LEU A 230 -12.24 27.09 -9.08
CA LEU A 230 -12.85 28.00 -8.09
C LEU A 230 -12.16 29.37 -8.04
N PRO A 231 -10.84 29.49 -7.73
CA PRO A 231 -10.16 30.77 -7.74
C PRO A 231 -10.11 31.42 -9.13
N SER A 232 -10.12 30.65 -10.22
CA SER A 232 -10.13 31.23 -11.59
C SER A 232 -11.40 32.04 -11.90
N LEU A 233 -12.50 31.80 -11.18
CA LEU A 233 -13.74 32.57 -11.30
C LEU A 233 -13.61 33.98 -10.71
N PHE A 234 -12.64 34.24 -9.83
CA PHE A 234 -12.38 35.59 -9.31
C PHE A 234 -12.07 36.60 -10.43
N ILE A 235 -11.51 36.12 -11.53
CA ILE A 235 -11.24 36.92 -12.74
C ILE A 235 -12.52 37.58 -13.25
N THR A 236 -13.68 36.95 -13.11
CA THR A 236 -14.96 37.51 -13.60
C THR A 236 -15.34 38.80 -12.87
N PHE A 237 -14.97 38.96 -11.60
CA PHE A 237 -15.30 40.12 -10.77
C PHE A 237 -14.41 41.35 -11.02
N ILE A 238 -13.28 41.20 -11.73
CA ILE A 238 -12.37 42.32 -12.06
C ILE A 238 -13.04 43.25 -13.08
N ARG A 239 -13.34 44.50 -12.67
CA ARG A 239 -13.94 45.54 -13.54
C ARG A 239 -12.84 46.38 -14.23
N PRO A 240 -12.88 46.55 -15.56
CA PRO A 240 -11.84 47.26 -16.32
C PRO A 240 -11.56 48.68 -15.82
N ALA A 241 -12.62 49.45 -15.55
CA ALA A 241 -12.51 50.85 -15.12
C ALA A 241 -11.84 51.05 -13.75
N LYS A 242 -11.89 50.05 -12.86
CA LYS A 242 -11.14 50.10 -11.58
C LYS A 242 -9.72 49.58 -11.75
N ALA A 243 -9.51 48.54 -12.57
CA ALA A 243 -8.20 47.93 -12.75
C ALA A 243 -7.16 48.85 -13.43
N ILE A 244 -7.60 49.72 -14.35
CA ILE A 244 -6.71 50.63 -15.10
C ILE A 244 -6.39 51.91 -14.30
N LYS A 245 -7.24 52.30 -13.35
CA LYS A 245 -7.08 53.53 -12.55
C LYS A 245 -6.01 53.43 -11.45
N PHE A 246 -5.50 52.23 -11.19
CA PHE A 246 -4.45 51.92 -10.22
C PHE A 246 -3.21 51.28 -10.87
N ALA A 247 -3.09 51.38 -12.20
CA ALA A 247 -1.90 50.97 -12.96
C ALA A 247 -0.87 52.09 -13.02
#